data_AF-G3Y639-F1
#
_entry.id   AF-G3Y639-F1
#
_cell.length_a   1.000
_cell.length_b   1.000
_cell.length_c   1.000
_cell.angle_alpha   90.00
_cell.angle_beta   90.00
_cell.angle_gamma   90.00
#
_symmetry.space_group_name_H-M   'P 1'
#
loop_
_entity.id
_entity.type
_entity.pdbx_description
1 polymer ?
#
loop_
_entity_poly.entity_id
_entity_poly.type
_entity_poly.pdbx_seq_one_letter_code
_entity_poly.pdbx_strand_id
1 'polypeptide(L)'
;RGTGKLKERKTSEHLGRFFEHPSSQQQTAKMGRVRTKTVKRSAKVVIERYYPKLTLDFETNKRICDEIAIIASKRLRNKIAGYTTHLMKRIQRGPVRGISFKLQEEERERKDQYVPEVSALDVSQTESGQLDVDSETKDLLKSMGFDNLKVNVIPVSQQQAQERPRRYR
;
A
#
# COMPACT_ATOMS: atom_id res chain seq x y z
N ARG A 1 -8.97 -63.14 63.83
CA ARG A 1 -9.91 -64.07 63.15
C ARG A 1 -10.84 -63.24 62.27
N GLY A 2 -10.99 -63.60 60.99
CA GLY A 2 -11.83 -62.94 59.97
C GLY A 2 -11.06 -61.86 59.20
N THR A 3 -10.44 -62.04 58.01
CA THR A 3 -10.83 -62.59 56.68
C THR A 3 -11.98 -61.88 55.97
N GLY A 4 -11.65 -61.27 54.82
CA GLY A 4 -12.57 -60.96 53.72
C GLY A 4 -12.80 -59.47 53.48
N LYS A 5 -12.87 -58.95 52.25
CA LYS A 5 -12.74 -59.54 50.91
C LYS A 5 -12.60 -58.34 49.97
N LEU A 6 -11.62 -58.37 49.06
CA LEU A 6 -11.55 -57.47 47.90
C LEU A 6 -12.91 -57.49 47.18
N LYS A 7 -13.40 -56.31 46.80
CA LYS A 7 -14.54 -56.17 45.88
C LYS A 7 -14.11 -55.32 44.71
N GLU A 8 -13.61 -56.01 43.68
CA GLU A 8 -13.59 -55.46 42.32
C GLU A 8 -15.03 -55.10 41.92
N ARG A 9 -15.19 -53.92 41.30
CA ARG A 9 -16.33 -53.62 40.43
C ARG A 9 -15.78 -53.13 39.10
N LYS A 10 -15.91 -53.97 38.08
CA LYS A 10 -15.87 -53.58 36.67
C LYS A 10 -17.20 -52.92 36.27
N THR A 11 -17.17 -52.34 35.07
CA THR A 11 -18.28 -51.86 34.21
C THR A 11 -18.83 -50.48 34.56
N SER A 12 -19.18 -49.59 33.65
CA SER A 12 -18.91 -49.32 32.23
C SER A 12 -19.81 -48.12 31.92
N GLU A 13 -19.37 -47.21 31.07
CA GLU A 13 -20.19 -46.22 30.35
C GLU A 13 -20.99 -45.19 31.18
N HIS A 14 -20.52 -43.94 31.19
CA HIS A 14 -21.42 -42.81 31.01
C HIS A 14 -20.69 -41.58 30.46
N LEU A 15 -21.02 -41.30 29.20
CA LEU A 15 -21.29 -39.99 28.62
C LEU A 15 -20.15 -38.97 28.47
N GLY A 16 -19.95 -38.63 27.19
CA GLY A 16 -18.98 -37.66 26.70
C GLY A 16 -19.10 -36.27 27.31
N ARG A 17 -17.94 -35.62 27.41
CA ARG A 17 -17.85 -34.17 27.36
C ARG A 17 -17.06 -33.80 26.12
N PHE A 18 -17.82 -33.50 25.08
CA PHE A 18 -17.44 -32.56 24.04
C PHE A 18 -16.85 -31.32 24.72
N PHE A 19 -15.54 -31.12 24.58
CA PHE A 19 -14.93 -29.80 24.80
C PHE A 19 -15.13 -29.00 23.51
N GLU A 20 -16.35 -28.49 23.34
CA GLU A 20 -16.61 -27.38 22.44
C GLU A 20 -15.81 -26.17 22.93
N HIS A 21 -14.81 -25.72 22.17
CA HIS A 21 -14.22 -24.42 22.38
C HIS A 21 -15.21 -23.35 21.92
N PRO A 22 -15.77 -22.50 22.80
CA PRO A 22 -16.54 -21.37 22.33
C PRO A 22 -15.56 -20.37 21.71
N SER A 23 -15.54 -20.32 20.38
CA SER A 23 -14.99 -19.24 19.58
C SER A 23 -15.78 -17.96 19.87
N SER A 24 -15.50 -17.35 21.02
CA SER A 24 -16.01 -16.06 21.42
C SER A 24 -15.27 -14.98 20.65
N GLN A 25 -15.69 -14.74 19.40
CA GLN A 25 -15.39 -13.50 18.70
C GLN A 25 -16.15 -12.36 19.40
N GLN A 26 -15.60 -11.86 20.50
CA GLN A 26 -16.06 -10.60 21.10
C GLN A 26 -15.63 -9.45 20.18
N GLN A 27 -16.53 -9.04 19.28
CA GLN A 27 -16.42 -7.77 18.59
C GLN A 27 -16.85 -6.65 19.54
N THR A 28 -15.87 -6.05 20.23
CA THR A 28 -16.07 -4.79 20.94
C THR A 28 -15.82 -3.61 20.00
N ALA A 29 -16.76 -2.67 19.98
CA ALA A 29 -16.78 -1.53 19.08
C ALA A 29 -15.51 -0.65 19.22
N LYS A 30 -15.02 -0.19 18.06
CA LYS A 30 -13.77 0.55 17.85
C LYS A 30 -13.88 2.01 18.30
N MET A 31 -13.40 2.33 19.50
CA MET A 31 -12.84 3.67 19.77
C MET A 31 -11.83 3.53 20.94
N GLY A 32 -10.54 3.52 20.63
CA GLY A 32 -9.47 3.39 21.64
C GLY A 32 -8.22 2.58 21.23
N ARG A 33 -8.21 1.94 20.05
CA ARG A 33 -7.08 1.07 19.63
C ARG A 33 -6.09 1.75 18.67
N VAL A 34 -5.75 3.02 18.94
CA VAL A 34 -4.72 3.73 18.18
C VAL A 34 -3.34 3.20 18.58
N ARG A 35 -2.53 2.84 17.59
CA ARG A 35 -1.15 2.36 17.80
C ARG A 35 -0.20 3.55 17.84
N THR A 36 0.81 3.48 18.71
CA THR A 36 1.79 4.55 18.91
C THR A 36 2.74 4.69 17.72
N LYS A 37 3.41 5.85 17.62
CA LYS A 37 4.40 6.13 16.57
C LYS A 37 5.52 5.10 16.51
N THR A 38 5.95 4.55 17.64
CA THR A 38 6.97 3.50 17.73
C THR A 38 6.54 2.24 17.00
N VAL A 39 5.33 1.73 17.30
CA VAL A 39 4.76 0.57 16.61
C VAL A 39 4.64 0.81 15.11
N LYS A 40 4.12 1.99 14.72
CA LYS A 40 3.92 2.32 13.31
C LYS A 40 5.25 2.43 12.56
N ARG A 41 6.26 3.08 13.15
CA ARG A 41 7.58 3.27 12.55
C ARG A 41 8.32 1.94 12.42
N SER A 42 8.37 1.13 13.48
CA SER A 42 9.04 -0.18 13.44
C SER A 42 8.42 -1.12 12.41
N ALA A 43 7.09 -1.19 12.33
CA ALA A 43 6.42 -2.04 11.34
C ALA A 43 6.74 -1.63 9.88
N LYS A 44 6.83 -0.32 9.60
CA LYS A 44 7.22 0.16 8.27
C LYS A 44 8.63 -0.30 7.89
N VAL A 45 9.59 -0.13 8.79
CA VAL A 45 10.98 -0.56 8.57
C VAL A 45 11.09 -2.07 8.33
N VAL A 46 10.30 -2.86 9.06
CA VAL A 46 10.24 -4.32 8.86
C VAL A 46 9.71 -4.66 7.46
N ILE A 47 8.69 -3.94 6.98
CA ILE A 47 8.12 -4.15 5.64
C ILE A 47 9.09 -3.72 4.55
N GLU A 48 9.71 -2.54 4.68
CA GLU A 48 10.67 -1.99 3.71
C GLU A 48 11.83 -2.96 3.45
N ARG A 49 12.35 -3.61 4.49
CA ARG A 49 13.53 -4.48 4.41
C ARG A 49 13.22 -5.95 4.16
N TYR A 50 12.10 -6.45 4.66
CA TYR A 50 11.82 -7.90 4.70
C TYR A 50 10.48 -8.28 4.05
N TYR A 51 9.97 -7.47 3.12
CA TYR A 51 8.74 -7.75 2.39
C TYR A 51 8.59 -9.20 1.90
N PRO A 52 9.60 -9.83 1.25
CA PRO A 52 9.43 -11.17 0.68
C PRO A 52 9.19 -12.28 1.72
N LYS A 53 9.57 -12.04 2.98
CA LYS A 53 9.42 -13.02 4.07
C LYS A 53 8.08 -12.86 4.80
N LEU A 54 7.41 -11.74 4.65
CA LEU A 54 6.20 -11.41 5.41
C LEU A 54 4.95 -11.97 4.74
N THR A 55 3.96 -12.32 5.55
CA THR A 55 2.70 -12.93 5.11
C THR A 55 1.49 -12.09 5.56
N LEU A 56 0.27 -12.54 5.25
CA LEU A 56 -0.97 -11.93 5.75
C LEU A 56 -1.37 -12.43 7.14
N ASP A 57 -0.75 -13.53 7.59
CA ASP A 57 -1.05 -14.21 8.83
C ASP A 57 -0.34 -13.56 10.03
N PHE A 58 -1.03 -13.52 11.16
CA PHE A 58 -0.51 -12.90 12.38
C PHE A 58 0.53 -13.77 13.08
N GLU A 59 0.29 -15.08 13.18
CA GLU A 59 1.15 -15.97 13.95
C GLU A 59 2.51 -16.12 13.27
N THR A 60 2.50 -16.24 11.95
CA THR A 60 3.70 -16.29 11.12
C THR A 60 4.51 -14.99 11.23
N ASN A 61 3.86 -13.82 11.04
CA ASN A 61 4.54 -12.54 11.16
C ASN A 61 5.05 -12.23 12.58
N LYS A 62 4.40 -12.80 13.61
CA LYS A 62 4.86 -12.68 14.99
C LYS A 62 6.19 -13.39 15.20
N ARG A 63 6.35 -14.61 14.67
CA ARG A 63 7.62 -15.37 14.71
C ARG A 63 8.72 -14.66 13.93
N ILE A 64 8.39 -14.18 12.73
CA ILE A 64 9.31 -13.40 11.90
C ILE A 64 9.79 -12.13 12.62
N CYS A 65 8.91 -11.41 13.32
CA CYS A 65 9.32 -10.23 14.10
C CYS A 65 10.28 -10.57 15.24
N ASP A 66 10.22 -11.79 15.79
CA ASP A 66 11.11 -12.25 16.85
C ASP A 66 12.49 -12.63 16.35
N GLU A 67 12.56 -13.15 15.13
CA GLU A 67 13.82 -13.48 14.47
C GLU A 67 14.54 -12.23 13.94
N ILE A 68 13.79 -11.26 13.43
CA ILE A 68 14.37 -10.10 12.73
C ILE A 68 14.81 -8.99 13.70
N ALA A 69 14.14 -8.83 14.84
CA ALA A 69 14.35 -7.68 15.71
C ALA A 69 14.38 -8.05 17.20
N ILE A 70 15.29 -7.40 17.93
CA ILE A 70 15.35 -7.48 19.39
C ILE A 70 14.23 -6.60 19.96
N ILE A 71 13.09 -7.22 20.30
CA ILE A 71 11.93 -6.52 20.85
C ILE A 71 11.81 -6.82 22.35
N ALA A 72 11.99 -5.78 23.17
CA ALA A 72 12.08 -5.90 24.62
C ALA A 72 10.83 -6.48 25.33
N SER A 73 9.64 -6.39 24.72
CA SER A 73 8.43 -6.93 25.34
C SER A 73 7.50 -7.65 24.37
N LYS A 74 6.89 -8.73 24.87
CA LYS A 74 5.84 -9.50 24.19
C LYS A 74 4.70 -8.62 23.69
N ARG A 75 4.29 -7.62 24.48
CA ARG A 75 3.19 -6.72 24.13
C ARG A 75 3.57 -5.78 22.96
N LEU A 76 4.81 -5.29 22.90
CA LEU A 76 5.27 -4.46 21.78
C LEU A 76 5.39 -5.28 20.50
N ARG A 77 5.98 -6.47 20.58
CA ARG A 77 6.06 -7.44 19.48
C ARG A 77 4.70 -7.74 18.87
N ASN A 78 3.71 -8.09 19.70
CA ASN A 78 2.38 -8.39 19.22
C ASN A 78 1.71 -7.17 18.56
N LYS A 79 1.97 -5.96 19.05
CA LYS A 79 1.45 -4.73 18.42
C LYS A 79 2.13 -4.45 17.07
N ILE A 80 3.44 -4.70 16.96
CA ILE A 80 4.21 -4.55 15.73
C ILE A 80 3.73 -5.57 14.70
N ALA A 81 3.77 -6.87 15.02
CA ALA A 81 3.28 -7.94 14.14
C ALA A 81 1.84 -7.69 13.69
N GLY A 82 0.96 -7.26 14.61
CA GLY A 82 -0.43 -6.95 14.31
C GLY A 82 -0.65 -5.66 13.51
N TYR A 83 0.34 -4.77 13.42
CA TYR A 83 0.29 -3.62 12.52
C TYR A 83 0.94 -3.93 11.17
N THR A 84 1.99 -4.76 11.15
CA THR A 84 2.61 -5.31 9.95
C THR A 84 1.59 -6.09 9.12
N THR A 85 0.81 -7.00 9.72
CA THR A 85 -0.29 -7.71 9.01
C THR A 85 -1.34 -6.75 8.46
N HIS A 86 -1.67 -5.69 9.21
CA HIS A 86 -2.63 -4.70 8.76
C HIS A 86 -2.12 -3.93 7.54
N LEU A 87 -0.83 -3.60 7.51
CA LEU A 87 -0.20 -2.95 6.36
C LEU A 87 -0.11 -3.90 5.16
N MET A 88 0.25 -5.17 5.36
CA MET A 88 0.27 -6.18 4.28
C MET A 88 -1.09 -6.33 3.60
N LYS A 89 -2.17 -6.41 4.39
CA LYS A 89 -3.55 -6.44 3.85
C LYS A 89 -3.95 -5.17 3.10
N ARG A 90 -3.34 -4.02 3.43
CA ARG A 90 -3.56 -2.76 2.70
C ARG A 90 -2.76 -2.70 1.40
N ILE A 91 -1.53 -3.21 1.41
CA ILE A 91 -0.66 -3.28 0.22
C ILE A 91 -1.34 -4.09 -0.89
N GLN A 92 -2.01 -5.19 -0.55
CA GLN A 92 -2.79 -5.97 -1.53
C GLN A 92 -3.92 -5.20 -2.21
N ARG A 93 -4.50 -4.20 -1.52
CA ARG A 93 -5.58 -3.37 -2.08
C ARG A 93 -5.05 -2.19 -2.90
N GLY A 94 -3.77 -1.87 -2.75
CA GLY A 94 -3.15 -0.75 -3.44
C GLY A 94 -1.94 -0.17 -2.70
N PRO A 95 -1.28 0.84 -3.30
CA PRO A 95 -0.09 1.45 -2.74
C PRO A 95 -0.39 2.15 -1.41
N VAL A 96 0.42 1.87 -0.39
CA VAL A 96 0.28 2.47 0.94
C VAL A 96 1.23 3.67 1.07
N ARG A 97 0.69 4.82 1.47
CA ARG A 97 1.48 6.06 1.60
C ARG A 97 2.63 5.92 2.60
N GLY A 98 3.83 6.30 2.15
CA GLY A 98 5.04 6.35 2.99
C GLY A 98 5.51 4.98 3.45
N ILE A 99 5.39 3.99 2.57
CA ILE A 99 6.04 2.69 2.60
C ILE A 99 6.47 2.43 1.17
N SER A 100 7.76 2.19 0.94
CA SER A 100 8.26 1.60 -0.30
C SER A 100 8.84 0.24 0.04
N PHE A 101 8.84 -0.67 -0.93
CA PHE A 101 9.64 -1.87 -0.85
C PHE A 101 10.31 -2.06 -2.19
N LYS A 102 11.47 -2.72 -2.19
CA LYS A 102 12.37 -2.80 -3.33
C LYS A 102 11.67 -3.21 -4.64
N LEU A 103 10.73 -4.14 -4.57
CA LEU A 103 9.96 -4.58 -5.73
C LEU A 103 9.09 -3.45 -6.35
N GLN A 104 8.54 -2.54 -5.54
CA GLN A 104 7.82 -1.37 -6.05
C GLN A 104 8.76 -0.35 -6.70
N GLU A 105 9.97 -0.22 -6.18
CA GLU A 105 10.98 0.69 -6.72
C GLU A 105 11.45 0.17 -8.08
N GLU A 106 11.75 -1.12 -8.21
CA GLU A 106 12.14 -1.76 -9.47
C GLU A 106 11.03 -1.72 -10.54
N GLU A 107 9.75 -1.85 -10.16
CA GLU A 107 8.63 -1.69 -11.10
C GLU A 107 8.41 -0.24 -11.52
N ARG A 108 8.57 0.71 -10.59
CA ARG A 108 8.49 2.15 -10.91
C ARG A 108 9.61 2.57 -11.84
N GLU A 109 10.84 2.15 -11.57
CA GLU A 109 11.99 2.45 -12.42
C GLU A 109 11.78 1.93 -13.85
N ARG A 110 11.26 0.70 -14.01
CA ARG A 110 10.93 0.18 -15.35
C ARG A 110 9.83 0.98 -16.06
N LYS A 111 8.83 1.47 -15.33
CA LYS A 111 7.73 2.24 -15.90
C LYS A 111 8.14 3.68 -16.23
N ASP A 112 8.91 4.32 -15.35
CA ASP A 112 9.35 5.71 -15.54
C ASP A 112 10.45 5.79 -16.61
N GLN A 113 11.28 4.75 -16.73
CA GLN A 113 12.30 4.63 -17.78
C GLN A 113 11.74 4.13 -19.12
N TYR A 114 10.45 3.82 -19.19
CA TYR A 114 9.81 3.38 -20.42
C TYR A 114 9.74 4.55 -21.41
N VAL A 115 10.64 4.53 -22.39
CA VAL A 115 10.59 5.42 -23.55
C VAL A 115 9.75 4.70 -24.62
N PRO A 116 8.56 5.21 -24.96
CA PRO A 116 7.77 4.65 -26.05
C PRO A 116 8.54 4.76 -27.38
N GLU A 117 8.29 3.82 -28.31
CA GLU A 117 8.89 3.85 -29.66
C GLU A 117 8.57 5.15 -30.41
N VAL A 118 7.42 5.74 -30.11
CA VAL A 118 6.97 7.03 -30.62
C VAL A 118 7.01 8.06 -29.51
N SER A 119 7.81 9.12 -29.71
CA SER A 119 7.84 10.25 -28.79
C SER A 119 6.58 11.09 -28.94
N ALA A 120 5.89 11.37 -27.83
CA ALA A 120 4.74 12.28 -27.83
C ALA A 120 5.09 13.74 -28.22
N LEU A 121 6.38 14.08 -28.21
CA LEU A 121 6.91 15.38 -28.62
C LEU A 121 7.30 15.42 -30.10
N ASP A 122 7.18 14.29 -30.82
CA ASP A 122 7.50 14.24 -32.23
C ASP A 122 6.47 15.06 -33.02
N VAL A 123 6.90 16.22 -33.49
CA VAL A 123 6.11 17.17 -34.30
C VAL A 123 5.66 16.55 -35.62
N SER A 124 6.26 15.44 -36.05
CA SER A 124 5.85 14.71 -37.25
C SER A 124 4.56 13.88 -37.06
N GLN A 125 4.13 13.63 -35.82
CA GLN A 125 2.97 12.77 -35.50
C GLN A 125 1.76 13.49 -34.91
N THR A 126 1.84 14.81 -34.67
CA THR A 126 0.63 15.62 -34.49
C THR A 126 -0.21 15.57 -35.77
N GLU A 127 -1.54 15.57 -35.64
CA GLU A 127 -2.48 15.41 -36.78
C GLU A 127 -2.22 16.35 -37.97
N SER A 128 -1.50 17.46 -37.73
CA SER A 128 -1.15 18.48 -38.73
C SER A 128 0.33 18.54 -39.11
N GLY A 129 1.22 17.79 -38.44
CA GLY A 129 2.67 17.83 -38.66
C GLY A 129 3.33 19.20 -38.41
N GLN A 130 2.62 20.08 -37.68
CA GLN A 130 2.93 21.50 -37.48
C GLN A 130 2.68 21.89 -36.02
N LEU A 131 3.49 22.80 -35.49
CA LEU A 131 3.29 23.39 -34.16
C LEU A 131 2.35 24.59 -34.24
N ASP A 132 1.28 24.58 -33.47
CA ASP A 132 0.38 25.73 -33.36
C ASP A 132 0.99 26.81 -32.47
N VAL A 133 1.19 28.00 -33.02
CA VAL A 133 1.82 29.14 -32.34
C VAL A 133 1.02 30.42 -32.57
N ASP A 134 1.16 31.39 -31.68
CA ASP A 134 0.65 32.74 -31.90
C ASP A 134 1.57 33.54 -32.84
N SER A 135 1.04 34.61 -33.41
CA SER A 135 1.71 35.59 -34.26
C SER A 135 3.01 36.12 -33.64
N GLU A 136 2.99 36.57 -32.38
CA GLU A 136 4.18 37.08 -31.69
C GLU A 136 5.24 35.99 -31.48
N THR A 137 4.80 34.75 -31.20
CA THR A 137 5.71 33.61 -31.00
C THR A 137 6.37 33.21 -32.32
N LYS A 138 5.68 33.35 -33.45
CA LYS A 138 6.27 33.14 -34.78
C LYS A 138 7.36 34.16 -35.09
N ASP A 139 7.15 35.43 -34.79
CA ASP A 139 8.16 36.47 -35.05
C ASP A 139 9.38 36.32 -34.13
N LEU A 140 9.18 35.86 -32.89
CA LEU A 140 10.27 35.44 -32.01
C LEU A 140 11.10 34.31 -32.63
N LEU A 141 10.45 33.26 -33.17
CA LEU A 141 11.13 32.14 -33.82
C LEU A 141 11.98 32.59 -35.02
N LYS A 142 11.48 33.54 -35.82
CA LYS A 142 12.25 34.15 -36.91
C LYS A 142 13.47 34.91 -36.39
N SER A 143 13.30 35.71 -35.34
CA SER A 143 14.40 36.49 -34.75
C SER A 143 15.53 35.64 -34.19
N MET A 144 15.20 34.43 -33.70
CA MET A 144 16.16 33.45 -33.19
C MET A 144 16.78 32.57 -34.30
N GLY A 145 16.39 32.77 -35.57
CA GLY A 145 16.91 32.00 -36.71
C GLY A 145 16.28 30.61 -36.87
N PHE A 146 15.11 30.35 -36.28
CA PHE A 146 14.38 29.09 -36.42
C PHE A 146 13.28 29.15 -37.49
N ASP A 147 13.57 29.75 -38.65
CA ASP A 147 12.62 29.94 -39.75
C ASP A 147 12.15 28.64 -40.42
N ASN A 148 12.96 27.57 -40.31
CA ASN A 148 12.71 26.28 -40.97
C ASN A 148 11.76 25.38 -40.18
N LEU A 149 11.27 25.80 -39.01
CA LEU A 149 10.29 25.04 -38.24
C LEU A 149 8.89 25.20 -38.85
N LYS A 150 8.21 24.07 -39.06
CA LYS A 150 6.83 24.06 -39.58
C LYS A 150 5.86 24.46 -38.47
N VAL A 151 5.40 25.71 -38.52
CA VAL A 151 4.48 26.30 -37.54
C VAL A 151 3.19 26.78 -38.20
N ASN A 152 2.07 26.52 -37.55
CA ASN A 152 0.74 27.00 -37.93
C ASN A 152 0.34 28.16 -37.00
N VAL A 153 -0.22 29.25 -37.54
CA VAL A 153 -0.57 30.43 -36.74
C VAL A 153 -2.05 30.39 -36.38
N ILE A 154 -2.36 30.30 -35.09
CA ILE A 154 -3.75 30.31 -34.60
C ILE A 154 -4.05 31.68 -33.95
N PRO A 155 -5.15 32.34 -34.33
CA PRO A 155 -5.57 33.58 -33.68
C PRO A 155 -6.03 33.30 -32.24
N VAL A 156 -5.44 34.01 -31.27
CA VAL A 156 -5.81 33.88 -29.86
C VAL A 156 -7.18 34.54 -29.65
N SER A 157 -8.24 33.74 -29.60
CA SER A 157 -9.53 34.22 -29.10
C SER A 157 -9.47 34.26 -27.57
N GLN A 158 -9.66 35.44 -26.99
CA GLN A 158 -9.81 35.55 -25.53
C GLN A 158 -11.05 34.76 -25.12
N GLN A 159 -10.86 33.54 -24.62
CA GLN A 159 -11.93 32.83 -23.93
C GLN A 159 -12.25 33.66 -22.69
N GLN A 160 -13.42 34.31 -22.69
CA GLN A 160 -13.93 34.98 -21.50
C GLN A 160 -13.90 33.97 -20.35
N ALA A 161 -13.06 34.25 -19.35
CA ALA A 161 -12.97 33.42 -18.17
C ALA A 161 -14.36 33.38 -17.52
N GLN A 162 -15.05 32.25 -17.67
CA GLN A 162 -16.35 32.05 -17.05
C GLN A 162 -16.11 32.09 -15.54
N GLU A 163 -16.52 33.19 -14.90
CA GLU A 163 -16.28 33.40 -13.47
C GLU A 163 -16.85 32.22 -12.69
N ARG A 164 -15.96 31.44 -12.07
CA ARG A 164 -16.40 30.35 -11.19
C ARG A 164 -17.13 30.99 -10.01
N PRO A 165 -18.36 30.57 -9.69
CA PRO A 165 -19.15 31.20 -8.63
C PRO A 165 -18.36 31.15 -7.33
N ARG A 166 -18.17 32.33 -6.73
CA ARG A 166 -17.48 32.45 -5.44
C ARG A 166 -18.27 31.69 -4.40
N ARG A 167 -17.67 30.61 -3.89
CA ARG A 167 -18.22 29.82 -2.80
C ARG A 167 -18.13 30.67 -1.52
N TYR A 168 -19.22 31.36 -1.17
CA TYR A 168 -19.35 32.00 0.14
C TYR A 168 -19.29 30.91 1.23
N ARG A 169 -18.49 31.19 2.26
CA ARG A 169 -18.29 30.34 3.43
C ARG A 169 -19.23 30.79 4.55
#